data_AF-A0AA88DF24-F1
#
_entry.id   AF-A0AA88DF24-F1
#
_cell.length_a   1.000
_cell.length_b   1.000
_cell.length_c   1.000
_cell.angle_alpha   90.00
_cell.angle_beta   90.00
_cell.angle_gamma   90.00
#
_symmetry.space_group_name_H-M   'P 1'
#
loop_
_entity.id
_entity.type
_entity.pdbx_description
1 polymer ?
#
loop_
_entity_poly.entity_id
_entity_poly.type
_entity_poly.pdbx_seq_one_letter_code
_entity_poly.pdbx_strand_id
1 'polypeptide(L)'
;MPPKAIPLSGPFFLVLLVAILISADTIQSKSSNQDAFEFIQHLKGCHKGQNTSGLHHLKQYLEKFGYLNYDSRNNKHAGDDEFDDVLESAVKSYQQHFHLKVTGTLDAATVKQMTMPRCGFPDIVNGSTTGLPPNVNKDHKHKHHHNRKIIHGVSHYKFFDGSPRWPATKTHLTYSFTSGD
;
A
#
# COMPACT_ATOMS: atom_id res chain seq x y z
N MET A 1 -8.35 34.31 -55.88
CA MET A 1 -9.60 34.39 -55.08
C MET A 1 -9.26 34.02 -53.65
N PRO A 2 -9.37 34.94 -52.67
CA PRO A 2 -9.09 34.63 -51.27
C PRO A 2 -10.25 33.85 -50.63
N PRO A 3 -9.99 32.93 -49.69
CA PRO A 3 -11.04 32.21 -48.97
C PRO A 3 -11.81 33.17 -48.06
N LYS A 4 -13.13 33.19 -48.19
CA LYS A 4 -14.02 33.96 -47.33
C LYS A 4 -14.05 33.32 -45.94
N ALA A 5 -13.60 34.07 -44.94
CA ALA A 5 -13.76 33.72 -43.54
C ALA A 5 -15.26 33.79 -43.18
N ILE A 6 -15.80 32.69 -42.67
CA ILE A 6 -17.18 32.61 -42.17
C ILE A 6 -17.17 33.21 -40.75
N PRO A 7 -17.92 34.28 -40.47
CA PRO A 7 -17.99 34.83 -39.12
C PRO A 7 -18.76 33.86 -38.22
N LEU A 8 -18.07 33.28 -37.24
CA LEU A 8 -18.70 32.48 -36.19
C LEU A 8 -19.60 33.43 -35.37
N SER A 9 -20.91 33.38 -35.60
CA SER A 9 -21.87 34.22 -34.89
C SER A 9 -21.81 33.99 -33.38
N GLY A 10 -21.88 35.08 -32.60
CA GLY A 10 -21.76 35.11 -31.14
C GLY A 10 -22.56 34.07 -30.33
N PRO A 11 -23.77 33.61 -30.72
CA PRO A 11 -24.47 32.59 -29.93
C PRO A 11 -23.78 31.22 -29.96
N PHE A 12 -23.04 30.88 -31.02
CA PHE A 12 -22.31 29.60 -31.10
C PHE A 12 -21.13 29.54 -30.13
N PHE A 13 -20.45 30.67 -29.92
CA PHE A 13 -19.35 30.78 -28.96
C PHE A 13 -19.84 30.66 -27.51
N LEU A 14 -21.00 31.25 -27.20
CA LEU A 14 -21.63 31.16 -25.88
C LEU A 14 -22.12 29.74 -25.58
N VAL A 15 -22.73 29.07 -26.55
CA VAL A 15 -23.16 27.66 -26.40
C VAL A 15 -21.96 26.73 -26.20
N LEU A 16 -20.86 26.96 -26.93
CA LEU A 16 -19.63 26.19 -26.76
C LEU A 16 -18.99 26.40 -25.38
N LEU A 17 -18.95 27.64 -24.88
CA LEU A 17 -18.44 27.96 -23.54
C LEU A 17 -19.29 27.32 -22.43
N VAL A 18 -20.61 27.35 -22.55
CA VAL A 18 -21.51 26.67 -21.60
C VAL A 18 -21.31 25.15 -21.64
N ALA A 19 -21.12 24.56 -22.83
CA ALA A 19 -20.85 23.13 -22.97
C ALA A 19 -19.52 22.69 -22.32
N ILE A 20 -18.47 23.54 -22.38
CA ILE A 20 -17.17 23.29 -21.73
C ILE A 20 -17.30 23.38 -20.19
N LEU A 21 -18.14 24.30 -19.67
CA LEU A 21 -18.39 24.39 -18.24
C LEU A 21 -19.22 23.21 -17.70
N ILE A 22 -20.12 22.63 -18.52
CA ILE A 22 -20.90 21.44 -18.14
C ILE A 22 -20.05 20.16 -18.20
N SER A 23 -19.03 20.10 -19.06
CA SER A 23 -18.10 18.96 -19.13
C SER A 23 -16.89 19.08 -18.17
N ALA A 24 -16.83 20.16 -17.38
CA ALA A 24 -15.92 20.30 -16.25
C ALA A 24 -16.39 19.56 -14.98
N ASP A 25 -17.41 18.70 -15.10
CA ASP A 25 -17.71 17.73 -14.05
C ASP A 25 -16.47 16.87 -13.83
N THR A 26 -15.91 17.05 -12.63
CA THR A 26 -14.85 16.23 -12.07
C THR A 26 -15.09 14.78 -12.45
N ILE A 27 -14.09 14.12 -13.05
CA ILE A 27 -14.07 12.66 -13.16
C ILE A 27 -13.95 12.14 -11.73
N GLN A 28 -15.07 12.16 -11.00
CA GLN A 28 -15.22 11.46 -9.77
C GLN A 28 -15.46 10.03 -10.22
N SER A 29 -14.39 9.25 -10.28
CA SER A 29 -14.53 7.81 -10.43
C SER A 29 -15.45 7.37 -9.29
N LYS A 30 -16.67 7.00 -9.66
CA LYS A 30 -17.59 6.32 -8.75
C LYS A 30 -16.95 4.96 -8.50
N SER A 31 -16.11 4.88 -7.47
CA SER A 31 -15.56 3.64 -6.94
C SER A 31 -16.73 2.68 -6.79
N SER A 32 -16.78 1.64 -7.61
CA SER A 32 -17.72 0.53 -7.40
C SER A 32 -17.33 -0.09 -6.06
N ASN A 33 -18.19 0.15 -5.06
CA ASN A 33 -18.00 -0.15 -3.65
C ASN A 33 -17.75 -1.65 -3.40
N GLN A 34 -16.48 -2.05 -3.49
CA GLN A 34 -15.87 -2.88 -2.46
C GLN A 34 -14.56 -2.19 -2.13
N ASP A 35 -14.55 -1.43 -1.04
CA ASP A 35 -13.31 -0.86 -0.53
C ASP A 35 -12.36 -2.03 -0.26
N ALA A 36 -11.21 -2.08 -0.92
CA ALA A 36 -10.25 -3.18 -0.79
C ALA A 36 -9.80 -3.39 0.67
N PHE A 37 -10.03 -2.39 1.52
CA PHE A 37 -9.73 -2.39 2.94
C PHE A 37 -10.98 -2.31 3.83
N GLU A 38 -12.17 -2.62 3.30
CA GLU A 38 -13.43 -2.67 4.07
C GLU A 38 -13.30 -3.56 5.31
N PHE A 39 -12.61 -4.70 5.17
CA PHE A 39 -12.38 -5.62 6.29
C PHE A 39 -11.59 -4.95 7.44
N ILE A 40 -10.67 -4.03 7.15
CA ILE A 40 -9.90 -3.30 8.18
C ILE A 40 -10.80 -2.30 8.91
N GLN A 41 -11.72 -1.66 8.19
CA GLN A 41 -12.68 -0.72 8.78
C GLN A 41 -13.60 -1.43 9.79
N HIS A 42 -14.05 -2.65 9.50
CA HIS A 42 -14.89 -3.45 10.40
C HIS A 42 -14.15 -3.89 11.68
N LEU A 43 -12.82 -3.91 11.66
CA LEU A 43 -11.97 -4.29 12.81
C LEU A 43 -11.55 -3.07 13.66
N LYS A 44 -12.05 -1.87 13.36
CA LYS A 44 -11.70 -0.66 14.09
C LYS A 44 -12.07 -0.79 15.58
N GLY A 45 -11.08 -0.56 16.44
CA GLY A 45 -11.21 -0.67 17.89
C GLY A 45 -10.97 -2.08 18.45
N CYS A 46 -10.71 -3.07 17.58
CA CYS A 46 -10.32 -4.40 18.04
C CYS A 46 -9.03 -4.35 18.85
N HIS A 47 -8.97 -5.17 19.90
CA HIS A 47 -7.84 -5.27 20.81
C HIS A 47 -7.71 -6.68 21.36
N LYS A 48 -6.58 -6.92 22.03
CA LYS A 48 -6.22 -8.22 22.58
C LYS A 48 -7.32 -8.84 23.45
N GLY A 49 -7.50 -10.16 23.28
CA GLY A 49 -8.48 -10.97 23.99
C GLY A 49 -9.86 -10.99 23.34
N GLN A 50 -10.06 -10.26 22.24
CA GLN A 50 -11.29 -10.33 21.44
C GLN A 50 -11.18 -11.38 20.34
N ASN A 51 -12.31 -11.98 19.99
CA ASN A 51 -12.47 -12.84 18.83
C ASN A 51 -13.46 -12.17 17.88
N THR A 52 -12.96 -11.63 16.77
CA THR A 52 -13.76 -10.81 15.84
C THR A 52 -13.68 -11.40 14.45
N SER A 53 -14.83 -11.69 13.85
CA SER A 53 -14.88 -12.30 12.53
C SER A 53 -14.08 -11.50 11.49
N GLY A 54 -13.22 -12.17 10.73
CA GLY A 54 -12.40 -11.55 9.69
C GLY A 54 -11.04 -11.04 10.16
N LEU A 55 -10.70 -11.17 11.44
CA LEU A 55 -9.38 -10.79 11.99
C LEU A 55 -8.23 -11.58 11.34
N HIS A 56 -8.47 -12.80 10.86
CA HIS A 56 -7.48 -13.54 10.07
C HIS A 56 -6.97 -12.77 8.82
N HIS A 57 -7.77 -11.87 8.22
CA HIS A 57 -7.32 -11.01 7.11
C HIS A 57 -6.36 -9.93 7.58
N LEU A 58 -6.55 -9.41 8.80
CA LEU A 58 -5.58 -8.50 9.42
C LEU A 58 -4.24 -9.21 9.67
N LYS A 59 -4.28 -10.47 10.12
CA LYS A 59 -3.08 -11.30 10.29
C LYS A 59 -2.34 -11.46 8.96
N GLN A 60 -3.04 -11.81 7.89
CA GLN A 60 -2.48 -11.90 6.53
C GLN A 60 -1.89 -10.58 6.03
N TYR A 61 -2.56 -9.45 6.30
CA TYR A 61 -2.03 -8.13 5.95
C TYR A 61 -0.69 -7.86 6.64
N LEU A 62 -0.62 -8.07 7.96
CA LEU A 62 0.59 -7.82 8.74
C LEU A 62 1.72 -8.79 8.38
N GLU A 63 1.40 -10.04 8.05
CA GLU A 63 2.35 -11.03 7.54
C GLU A 63 2.94 -10.59 6.19
N LYS A 64 2.09 -10.14 5.25
CA LYS A 64 2.52 -9.64 3.94
C LYS A 64 3.55 -8.51 4.04
N PHE A 65 3.39 -7.62 5.02
CA PHE A 65 4.33 -6.51 5.24
C PHE A 65 5.47 -6.84 6.21
N GLY A 66 5.52 -8.07 6.73
CA GLY A 66 6.64 -8.57 7.53
C GLY A 66 6.56 -8.29 9.03
N TYR A 67 5.41 -7.83 9.54
CA TYR A 67 5.20 -7.56 10.97
C TYR A 67 4.79 -8.80 11.76
N LEU A 68 4.25 -9.80 11.08
CA LEU A 68 3.73 -11.02 11.70
C LEU A 68 4.37 -12.24 11.05
N ASN A 69 4.70 -13.23 11.87
CA ASN A 69 5.16 -14.54 11.42
C ASN A 69 4.64 -15.59 12.40
N TYR A 70 3.55 -16.23 12.02
CA TYR A 70 3.11 -17.43 12.70
C TYR A 70 3.90 -18.60 12.14
N ASP A 71 4.68 -19.27 13.00
CA ASP A 71 5.38 -20.48 12.60
C ASP A 71 4.33 -21.54 12.22
N SER A 72 4.17 -21.75 10.91
CA SER A 72 3.04 -22.48 10.30
C SER A 72 2.93 -23.94 10.73
N ARG A 73 3.95 -24.46 11.40
CA ARG A 73 3.97 -25.83 11.92
C ARG A 73 3.33 -25.99 13.29
N ASN A 74 3.22 -24.92 14.08
CA ASN A 74 2.88 -25.05 15.51
C ASN A 74 1.80 -24.08 16.01
N ASN A 75 1.50 -23.00 15.29
CA ASN A 75 0.57 -22.00 15.81
C ASN A 75 -0.85 -22.14 15.25
N LYS A 76 -1.78 -22.60 16.10
CA LYS A 76 -3.21 -22.74 15.77
C LYS A 76 -3.88 -21.41 15.44
N HIS A 77 -3.30 -20.29 15.89
CA HIS A 77 -3.88 -18.96 15.76
C HIS A 77 -3.59 -18.28 14.41
N ALA A 78 -2.84 -18.92 13.51
CA ALA A 78 -2.54 -18.33 12.20
C ALA A 78 -3.78 -18.10 11.34
N GLY A 79 -4.78 -18.98 11.45
CA GLY A 79 -6.00 -18.94 10.64
C GLY A 79 -7.27 -18.62 11.42
N ASP A 80 -7.17 -18.35 12.72
CA ASP A 80 -8.34 -18.00 13.53
C ASP A 80 -8.53 -16.48 13.64
N ASP A 81 -9.66 -16.12 14.25
CA ASP A 81 -10.10 -14.74 14.42
C ASP A 81 -9.78 -14.18 15.83
N GLU A 82 -8.89 -14.84 16.59
CA GLU A 82 -8.48 -14.40 17.92
C GLU A 82 -7.39 -13.32 17.84
N PHE A 83 -7.59 -12.25 18.63
CA PHE A 83 -6.61 -11.20 18.83
C PHE A 83 -5.66 -11.59 19.96
N ASP A 84 -4.66 -12.39 19.63
CA ASP A 84 -3.68 -12.94 20.56
C ASP A 84 -2.53 -11.94 20.89
N ASP A 85 -1.61 -12.39 21.74
CA ASP A 85 -0.40 -11.65 22.13
C ASP A 85 0.53 -11.32 20.95
N VAL A 86 0.56 -12.23 19.97
CA VAL A 86 1.44 -12.14 18.80
C VAL A 86 0.94 -11.04 17.87
N LEU A 87 -0.37 -11.01 17.61
CA LEU A 87 -1.02 -9.98 16.82
C LEU A 87 -0.93 -8.61 17.49
N GLU A 88 -1.12 -8.52 18.81
CA GLU A 88 -0.92 -7.26 19.55
C GLU A 88 0.50 -6.72 19.36
N SER A 89 1.50 -7.59 19.45
CA SER A 89 2.91 -7.24 19.25
C SER A 89 3.21 -6.78 17.82
N ALA A 90 2.58 -7.41 16.81
CA ALA A 90 2.68 -7.01 15.41
C ALA A 90 2.03 -5.64 15.17
N VAL A 91 0.85 -5.38 15.73
CA VAL A 91 0.16 -4.07 15.65
C VAL A 91 1.00 -2.98 16.30
N LYS A 92 1.60 -3.23 17.47
CA LYS A 92 2.53 -2.27 18.12
C LYS A 92 3.74 -1.96 17.23
N SER A 93 4.30 -2.99 16.59
CA SER A 93 5.44 -2.83 15.67
C SER A 93 5.07 -2.01 14.44
N TYR A 94 3.87 -2.24 13.87
CA TYR A 94 3.32 -1.45 12.78
C TYR A 94 3.15 0.02 13.16
N GLN A 95 2.51 0.28 14.31
CA GLN A 95 2.32 1.63 14.84
C GLN A 95 3.66 2.34 15.04
N GLN A 96 4.65 1.66 15.60
CA GLN A 96 5.99 2.22 15.78
C GLN A 96 6.66 2.56 14.45
N HIS A 97 6.54 1.70 13.44
CA HIS A 97 7.13 1.93 12.11
C HIS A 97 6.57 3.19 11.43
N PHE A 98 5.26 3.40 11.54
CA PHE A 98 4.58 4.59 10.99
C PHE A 98 4.54 5.79 11.93
N HIS A 99 5.30 5.76 13.04
CA HIS A 99 5.35 6.83 14.03
C HIS A 99 3.98 7.21 14.62
N LEU A 100 3.09 6.23 14.74
CA LEU A 100 1.81 6.37 15.41
C LEU A 100 1.98 6.18 16.92
N LYS A 101 0.95 6.56 17.69
CA LYS A 101 0.88 6.23 19.11
C LYS A 101 0.79 4.70 19.24
N VAL A 102 1.71 4.10 19.99
CA VAL A 102 1.77 2.65 20.19
C VAL A 102 0.71 2.24 21.22
N THR A 103 -0.47 1.82 20.74
CA THR A 103 -1.60 1.38 21.57
C THR A 103 -1.74 -0.13 21.60
N GLY A 104 -1.28 -0.85 20.56
CA GLY A 104 -1.56 -2.28 20.37
C GLY A 104 -3.00 -2.60 20.01
N THR A 105 -3.81 -1.57 19.76
CA THR A 105 -5.21 -1.69 19.36
C THR A 105 -5.37 -1.18 17.92
N LEU A 106 -6.37 -1.66 17.21
CA LEU A 106 -6.67 -1.19 15.85
C LEU A 106 -7.41 0.16 15.89
N ASP A 107 -6.77 1.18 16.45
CA ASP A 107 -7.36 2.51 16.61
C ASP A 107 -7.59 3.24 15.28
N ALA A 108 -8.33 4.35 15.33
CA ALA A 108 -8.73 5.08 14.12
C ALA A 108 -7.53 5.58 13.29
N ALA A 109 -6.41 5.93 13.94
CA ALA A 109 -5.21 6.38 13.24
C ALA A 109 -4.52 5.21 12.54
N THR A 110 -4.45 4.05 13.20
CA THR A 110 -3.89 2.80 12.66
C THR A 110 -4.70 2.33 11.46
N VAL A 111 -6.03 2.26 11.58
CA VAL A 111 -6.93 1.87 10.48
C VAL A 111 -6.75 2.80 9.28
N LYS A 112 -6.78 4.11 9.49
CA LYS A 112 -6.58 5.11 8.43
C LYS A 112 -5.26 4.86 7.70
N GLN A 113 -4.17 4.62 8.43
CA GLN A 113 -2.86 4.36 7.86
C GLN A 113 -2.83 3.05 7.05
N MET A 114 -3.41 1.96 7.57
CA MET A 114 -3.44 0.66 6.90
C MET A 114 -4.26 0.66 5.60
N THR A 115 -5.27 1.53 5.54
CA THR A 115 -6.14 1.69 4.35
C THR A 115 -5.58 2.64 3.28
N MET A 116 -4.46 3.32 3.55
CA MET A 116 -3.83 4.18 2.55
C MET A 116 -3.17 3.33 1.44
N PRO A 117 -3.38 3.67 0.16
CA PRO A 117 -2.69 3.02 -0.95
C PRO A 117 -1.16 3.11 -0.77
N ARG A 118 -0.47 1.98 -0.98
CA ARG A 118 0.96 1.85 -0.76
C ARG A 118 1.59 0.84 -1.71
N CYS A 119 2.92 0.80 -1.77
CA CYS A 119 3.62 -0.25 -2.52
C CYS A 119 3.42 -1.61 -1.84
N GLY A 120 3.45 -2.69 -2.63
CA GLY A 120 3.30 -4.05 -2.13
C GLY A 120 4.59 -4.66 -1.55
N PHE A 121 5.65 -3.86 -1.38
CA PHE A 121 6.93 -4.33 -0.86
C PHE A 121 6.90 -4.38 0.68
N PRO A 122 7.47 -5.41 1.34
CA PRO A 122 7.46 -5.52 2.79
C PRO A 122 8.19 -4.38 3.52
N ASP A 123 7.68 -4.01 4.69
CA ASP A 123 8.28 -2.99 5.58
C ASP A 123 9.45 -3.56 6.39
N ILE A 124 9.40 -4.86 6.68
CA ILE A 124 10.44 -5.56 7.43
C ILE A 124 10.92 -6.74 6.60
N VAL A 125 12.21 -6.74 6.26
CA VAL A 125 12.88 -7.82 5.53
C VAL A 125 14.02 -8.34 6.41
N ASN A 126 14.01 -9.63 6.74
CA ASN A 126 15.03 -10.28 7.58
C ASN A 126 15.24 -9.61 8.96
N GLY A 127 14.21 -8.99 9.53
CA GLY A 127 14.29 -8.28 10.81
C GLY A 127 14.91 -6.87 10.72
N SER A 128 15.27 -6.42 9.52
CA SER A 128 15.67 -5.04 9.24
C SER A 128 14.49 -4.28 8.64
N THR A 129 14.16 -3.13 9.21
CA THR A 129 13.17 -2.20 8.65
C THR A 129 13.70 -1.61 7.35
N THR A 130 12.94 -1.74 6.26
CA THR A 130 13.29 -1.15 4.96
C THR A 130 13.10 0.37 5.06
N GLY A 131 14.06 1.14 4.54
CA GLY A 131 13.98 2.62 4.53
C GLY A 131 14.35 3.34 5.84
N LEU A 132 14.62 2.63 6.93
CA LEU A 132 15.18 3.18 8.17
C LEU A 132 16.62 2.68 8.35
N PRO A 133 17.55 3.50 8.88
CA PRO A 133 18.88 3.01 9.22
C PRO A 133 18.75 1.86 10.22
N PRO A 134 19.53 0.77 10.08
CA PRO A 134 19.49 -0.33 11.03
C PRO A 134 19.77 0.25 12.42
N ASN A 135 18.80 0.10 13.33
CA ASN A 135 18.97 0.53 14.70
C ASN A 135 20.05 -0.38 15.33
N VAL A 136 21.24 0.20 15.54
CA VAL A 136 22.43 -0.48 16.09
C VAL A 136 22.23 -0.95 17.54
N ASN A 137 21.13 -0.57 18.20
CA ASN A 137 20.87 -0.91 19.60
C ASN A 137 19.61 -1.77 19.74
N LYS A 138 19.70 -3.05 19.34
CA LYS A 138 18.82 -4.09 19.89
C LYS A 138 19.68 -5.28 20.32
N ASP A 139 20.17 -5.19 21.55
CA ASP A 139 20.62 -6.35 22.33
C ASP A 139 19.42 -7.25 22.64
N HIS A 140 19.00 -8.07 21.67
CA HIS A 140 18.13 -9.21 21.93
C HIS A 140 18.95 -10.48 21.74
N LYS A 141 19.54 -10.95 22.85
CA LYS A 141 20.10 -12.30 22.98
C LYS A 141 18.96 -13.32 22.90
N HIS A 142 18.51 -13.65 21.70
CA HIS A 142 17.82 -14.91 21.45
C HIS A 142 18.61 -15.70 20.42
N LYS A 143 19.42 -16.63 20.93
CA LYS A 143 20.11 -17.64 20.12
C LYS A 143 19.05 -18.64 19.63
N HIS A 144 18.47 -18.37 18.47
CA HIS A 144 17.82 -19.42 17.68
C HIS A 144 18.73 -19.75 16.50
N HIS A 145 19.32 -20.95 16.57
CA HIS A 145 20.07 -21.57 15.48
C HIS A 145 19.10 -21.88 14.33
N HIS A 146 18.89 -20.91 13.45
CA HIS A 146 18.42 -21.19 12.10
C HIS A 146 19.53 -20.78 11.13
N ASN A 147 19.96 -21.75 10.34
CA ASN A 147 20.86 -21.60 9.22
C ASN A 147 20.22 -20.67 8.18
N ARG A 148 20.25 -19.35 8.43
CA ARG A 148 19.74 -18.35 7.50
C ARG A 148 20.83 -18.10 6.48
N LYS A 149 20.71 -18.82 5.36
CA LYS A 149 21.34 -18.45 4.08
C LYS A 149 21.13 -16.95 3.91
N ILE A 150 22.21 -16.19 3.87
CA ILE A 150 22.19 -14.75 3.60
C ILE A 150 21.62 -14.62 2.19
N ILE A 151 20.32 -14.34 2.07
CA ILE A 151 19.73 -14.00 0.79
C ILE A 151 20.21 -12.58 0.49
N HIS A 152 21.34 -12.50 -0.21
CA HIS A 152 21.79 -11.25 -0.82
C HIS A 152 20.72 -10.82 -1.81
N GLY A 153 19.93 -9.81 -1.45
CA GLY A 153 18.98 -9.17 -2.34
C GLY A 153 19.75 -8.39 -3.39
N VAL A 154 20.19 -9.06 -4.44
CA VAL A 154 20.71 -8.39 -5.64
C VAL A 154 19.52 -7.93 -6.44
N SER A 155 19.49 -6.65 -6.78
CA SER A 155 18.48 -6.10 -7.68
C SER A 155 18.48 -6.86 -9.01
N HIS A 156 17.43 -7.67 -9.26
CA HIS A 156 17.23 -8.38 -10.53
C HIS A 156 16.68 -7.48 -11.63
N TYR A 157 17.24 -6.27 -11.78
CA TYR A 157 16.92 -5.38 -12.89
C TYR A 157 18.20 -4.80 -13.48
N LYS A 158 18.22 -4.64 -14.81
CA LYS A 158 19.26 -3.90 -15.53
C LYS A 158 18.59 -2.72 -16.20
N PHE A 159 19.07 -1.51 -15.94
CA PHE A 159 18.62 -0.35 -16.71
C PHE A 159 19.13 -0.46 -18.14
N PHE A 160 18.38 0.12 -19.08
CA PHE A 160 18.91 0.36 -20.42
C PHE A 160 20.22 1.16 -20.33
N ASP A 161 21.11 0.96 -21.31
CA ASP A 161 22.37 1.70 -21.38
C ASP A 161 22.09 3.22 -21.31
N GLY A 162 22.87 3.92 -20.48
CA GLY A 162 22.66 5.34 -20.18
C GLY A 162 21.66 5.64 -19.04
N SER A 163 21.02 4.62 -18.45
CA SER A 163 20.08 4.76 -17.31
C SER A 163 19.04 5.86 -17.53
N PRO A 164 18.27 5.80 -18.63
CA PRO A 164 17.31 6.85 -18.96
C PRO A 164 16.29 7.00 -17.83
N ARG A 165 16.14 8.24 -17.35
CA ARG A 165 15.13 8.61 -16.37
C ARG A 165 13.95 9.24 -17.07
N TRP A 166 12.78 9.07 -16.46
CA TRP A 166 11.57 9.73 -16.93
C TRP A 166 11.74 11.25 -16.82
N PRO A 167 11.58 12.03 -17.92
CA PRO A 167 11.68 13.48 -17.87
C PRO A 167 10.61 14.07 -16.96
N ALA A 168 10.95 15.09 -16.16
CA ALA A 168 9.99 15.73 -15.25
C ALA A 168 8.76 16.32 -15.97
N THR A 169 8.90 16.66 -17.25
CA THR A 169 7.83 17.21 -18.10
C THR A 169 6.92 16.16 -18.72
N LYS A 170 7.26 14.88 -18.63
CA LYS A 170 6.45 13.80 -19.18
C LYS A 170 5.65 13.20 -18.03
N THR A 171 4.32 13.18 -18.11
CA THR A 171 3.45 12.56 -17.09
C THR A 171 2.60 11.44 -17.65
N HIS A 172 2.46 11.38 -18.97
CA HIS A 172 1.68 10.38 -19.67
C HIS A 172 2.58 9.22 -20.13
N LEU A 173 2.30 8.03 -19.61
CA LEU A 173 2.97 6.79 -20.03
C LEU A 173 2.40 6.34 -21.38
N THR A 174 3.27 6.25 -22.39
CA THR A 174 2.96 5.59 -23.67
C THR A 174 3.72 4.28 -23.69
N TYR A 175 3.02 3.17 -23.92
CA TYR A 175 3.61 1.84 -23.99
C TYR A 175 3.12 1.12 -25.24
N SER A 176 3.91 0.17 -25.72
CA SER A 176 3.57 -0.73 -26.82
C SER A 176 4.07 -2.12 -26.47
N PHE A 177 3.27 -3.14 -26.75
CA PHE A 177 3.74 -4.52 -26.69
C PHE A 177 4.36 -4.88 -28.03
N THR A 178 5.55 -5.45 -28.00
CA THR A 178 6.12 -6.10 -29.18
C THR A 178 5.40 -7.42 -29.38
N SER A 179 4.82 -7.65 -30.55
CA SER A 179 4.36 -8.98 -30.96
C SER A 179 5.55 -9.93 -30.86
N GLY A 180 5.43 -11.02 -30.10
CA GLY A 180 6.51 -12.00 -29.93
C GLY A 180 6.83 -12.70 -31.24
N ASP A 181 8.12 -12.88 -31.51
CA ASP A 181 8.64 -13.83 -32.51
C ASP A 181 8.60 -15.27 -31.98
#